data_AF-A0A7S1DA55-F1
#
_entry.id   AF-A0A7S1DA55-F1
#
_cell.length_a   1.000
_cell.length_b   1.000
_cell.length_c   1.000
_cell.angle_alpha   90.00
_cell.angle_beta   90.00
_cell.angle_gamma   90.00
#
_symmetry.space_group_name_H-M   'P 1'
#
loop_
_entity.id
_entity.type
_entity.pdbx_description
1 polymer ?
#
loop_
_entity_poly.entity_id
_entity_poly.type
_entity_poly.pdbx_seq_one_letter_code
_entity_poly.pdbx_strand_id
1 'polypeptide(L)'
;LDKKLELNIQCLSNFHDEAARVARRNGWLNYALPLHRCREIGFQHKLLDVIAKRPLIKSEVRGFCELLFGRHKLSGVPHPDLDWMGFSEAIQTIVEQEQYQWNPRKNMVTPWIDVRKLNLQYGGFEGCIKEVPPCSIL
;
A
#
# COMPACT_ATOMS: atom_id res chain seq x y z
N LEU A 1 -13.71 21.79 -30.21
CA LEU A 1 -12.41 21.31 -29.70
C LEU A 1 -12.67 20.92 -28.25
N ASP A 2 -13.56 19.97 -27.98
CA ASP A 2 -14.27 19.90 -26.68
C ASP A 2 -14.40 18.48 -26.15
N LYS A 3 -13.28 17.74 -26.14
CA LYS A 3 -13.20 16.41 -25.50
C LYS A 3 -12.00 16.27 -24.56
N LYS A 4 -11.29 17.36 -24.27
CA LYS A 4 -9.95 17.30 -23.64
C LYS A 4 -9.84 17.94 -22.26
N LEU A 5 -10.94 18.34 -21.63
CA LEU A 5 -10.88 18.99 -20.31
C LEU A 5 -12.03 18.58 -19.39
N GLU A 6 -12.33 17.28 -19.31
CA GLU A 6 -13.03 16.80 -18.12
C GLU A 6 -12.05 16.85 -16.96
N LEU A 7 -12.19 17.88 -16.13
CA LEU A 7 -11.53 18.01 -14.85
C LEU A 7 -11.89 16.78 -14.01
N ASN A 8 -10.94 15.84 -13.86
CA ASN A 8 -11.10 14.65 -13.02
C ASN A 8 -10.99 15.05 -11.53
N ILE A 9 -11.99 15.81 -11.07
CA ILE A 9 -12.11 16.27 -9.68
C ILE A 9 -12.69 15.13 -8.86
N GLN A 10 -11.87 14.55 -7.99
CA GLN A 10 -12.33 13.58 -7.01
C GLN A 10 -12.65 14.29 -5.69
N CYS A 11 -13.89 14.15 -5.21
CA CYS A 11 -14.24 14.56 -3.86
C CYS A 11 -13.71 13.51 -2.87
N LEU A 12 -12.78 13.91 -1.99
CA LEU A 12 -12.26 13.08 -0.91
C LEU A 12 -13.17 13.22 0.32
N SER A 13 -13.41 12.11 1.01
CA SER A 13 -14.00 12.17 2.36
C SER A 13 -12.93 12.47 3.40
N ASN A 14 -13.34 12.63 4.66
CA ASN A 14 -12.38 12.77 5.76
C ASN A 14 -11.41 11.58 5.82
N PHE A 15 -10.29 11.81 6.51
CA PHE A 15 -9.19 10.87 6.63
C PHE A 15 -9.59 9.47 7.14
N HIS A 16 -10.46 9.40 8.15
CA HIS A 16 -10.87 8.13 8.75
C HIS A 16 -11.78 7.31 7.83
N ASP A 17 -12.73 7.96 7.16
CA ASP A 17 -13.65 7.29 6.24
C ASP A 17 -12.93 6.82 4.97
N GLU A 18 -11.97 7.60 4.48
CA GLU A 18 -11.12 7.19 3.36
C GLU A 18 -10.25 5.99 3.75
N ALA A 19 -9.61 6.04 4.92
CA ALA A 19 -8.83 4.91 5.42
C ALA A 19 -9.70 3.65 5.60
N ALA A 20 -10.96 3.81 6.03
CA ALA A 20 -11.90 2.70 6.17
C ALA A 20 -12.24 2.09 4.80
N ARG A 21 -12.45 2.91 3.77
CA ARG A 21 -12.66 2.45 2.38
C ARG A 21 -11.46 1.67 1.87
N VAL A 22 -10.25 2.22 2.02
CA VAL A 22 -9.01 1.57 1.60
C VAL A 22 -8.83 0.24 2.35
N ALA A 23 -9.00 0.21 3.67
CA ALA A 23 -8.85 -1.00 4.47
C ALA A 23 -9.84 -2.12 4.10
N ARG A 24 -11.05 -1.78 3.62
CA ARG A 24 -12.02 -2.78 3.12
C ARG A 24 -11.60 -3.47 1.83
N ARG A 25 -10.74 -2.84 1.01
CA ARG A 25 -10.33 -3.36 -0.31
C ARG A 25 -8.87 -3.84 -0.33
N ASN A 26 -8.02 -3.15 0.41
CA ASN A 26 -6.58 -3.36 0.51
C ASN A 26 -6.19 -3.29 1.99
N GLY A 27 -6.70 -4.23 2.79
CA GLY A 27 -6.54 -4.25 4.25
C GLY A 27 -5.11 -4.45 4.76
N TRP A 28 -4.19 -4.75 3.85
CA TRP A 28 -2.75 -4.77 4.05
C TRP A 28 -2.12 -3.38 4.07
N LEU A 29 -2.77 -2.36 3.49
CA LEU A 29 -2.25 -1.00 3.40
C LEU A 29 -2.64 -0.18 4.63
N ASN A 30 -1.64 0.40 5.29
CA ASN A 30 -1.85 1.49 6.23
C ASN A 30 -2.06 2.81 5.45
N TYR A 31 -3.31 3.24 5.29
CA TYR A 31 -3.62 4.54 4.71
C TYR A 31 -3.31 5.67 5.70
N ALA A 32 -2.04 6.09 5.73
CA ALA A 32 -1.55 7.10 6.65
C ALA A 32 -1.76 8.53 6.16
N LEU A 33 -1.55 9.49 7.07
CA LEU A 33 -1.81 10.92 6.83
C LEU A 33 -1.04 11.50 5.62
N PRO A 34 0.23 11.14 5.34
CA PRO A 34 0.93 11.65 4.16
C PRO A 34 0.22 11.31 2.84
N LEU A 35 -0.28 10.07 2.68
CA LEU A 35 -1.04 9.68 1.49
C LEU A 35 -2.36 10.45 1.35
N HIS A 36 -3.00 10.76 2.48
CA HIS A 36 -4.21 11.58 2.47
C HIS A 36 -3.92 13.01 2.05
N ARG A 37 -2.90 13.63 2.65
CA ARG A 37 -2.49 15.00 2.36
C ARG A 37 -2.05 15.17 0.91
N CYS A 38 -1.31 14.21 0.35
CA CYS A 38 -0.97 14.21 -1.08
C CYS A 38 -2.22 14.33 -1.96
N ARG A 39 -3.28 13.59 -1.64
CA ARG A 39 -4.52 13.64 -2.42
C ARG A 39 -5.30 14.94 -2.19
N GLU A 40 -5.32 15.46 -0.97
CA GLU A 40 -5.97 16.75 -0.65
C GLU A 40 -5.34 17.93 -1.40
N ILE A 41 -4.01 17.94 -1.59
CA ILE A 41 -3.30 18.99 -2.36
C ILE A 41 -3.37 18.78 -3.88
N GLY A 42 -4.11 17.77 -4.35
CA GLY A 42 -4.31 17.50 -5.76
C GLY A 42 -3.23 16.64 -6.43
N PHE A 43 -2.42 15.89 -5.68
CA PHE A 43 -1.54 14.89 -6.30
C PHE A 43 -2.38 13.76 -6.92
N GLN A 44 -2.39 13.72 -8.24
CA GLN A 44 -3.15 12.75 -9.01
C GLN A 44 -2.26 11.59 -9.45
N HIS A 45 -2.62 10.39 -9.01
CA HIS A 45 -2.00 9.16 -9.50
C HIS A 45 -3.06 8.07 -9.59
N LYS A 46 -3.15 7.39 -10.74
CA LYS A 46 -4.19 6.38 -11.01
C LYS A 46 -4.33 5.35 -9.89
N LEU A 47 -3.22 4.90 -9.31
CA LEU A 47 -3.27 3.92 -8.20
C LEU A 47 -3.94 4.47 -6.94
N LEU A 48 -3.79 5.76 -6.63
CA LEU A 48 -4.46 6.39 -5.48
C LEU A 48 -5.98 6.44 -5.64
N ASP A 49 -6.47 6.48 -6.88
CA ASP A 49 -7.90 6.37 -7.16
C ASP A 49 -8.41 4.94 -6.99
N VAL A 50 -7.58 3.96 -7.36
CA VAL A 50 -7.96 2.54 -7.38
C VAL A 50 -7.98 1.95 -5.98
N ILE A 51 -7.04 2.31 -5.09
CA ILE A 51 -6.89 1.71 -3.75
C ILE A 51 -8.16 1.76 -2.88
N ALA A 52 -9.01 2.78 -3.06
CA ALA A 52 -10.27 2.92 -2.33
C ALA A 52 -11.47 2.30 -3.06
N LYS A 53 -11.33 1.98 -4.35
CA LYS A 53 -12.42 1.48 -5.22
C LYS A 53 -12.44 -0.05 -5.25
N ARG A 54 -11.29 -0.69 -5.44
CA ARG A 54 -11.16 -2.15 -5.56
C ARG A 54 -9.82 -2.67 -5.01
N PRO A 55 -9.69 -3.98 -4.78
CA PRO A 55 -8.38 -4.60 -4.59
C PRO A 55 -7.46 -4.29 -5.78
N LEU A 56 -6.18 -4.04 -5.50
CA LEU A 56 -5.17 -3.95 -6.55
C LEU A 56 -4.94 -5.32 -7.19
N ILE A 57 -4.44 -5.36 -8.43
CA ILE A 57 -3.82 -6.58 -8.98
C ILE A 57 -2.32 -6.62 -8.64
N LYS A 58 -1.67 -7.77 -8.74
CA LYS A 58 -0.26 -7.95 -8.36
C LYS A 58 0.70 -6.93 -9.00
N SER A 59 0.56 -6.67 -10.31
CA SER A 59 1.35 -5.64 -10.99
C SER A 59 1.08 -4.21 -10.47
N GLU A 60 -0.15 -3.91 -10.08
CA GLU A 60 -0.49 -2.64 -9.43
C GLU A 60 0.03 -2.53 -7.99
N VAL A 61 0.14 -3.65 -7.27
CA VAL A 61 0.79 -3.68 -5.94
C VAL A 61 2.25 -3.26 -6.07
N ARG A 62 2.99 -3.81 -7.05
CA ARG A 62 4.36 -3.36 -7.35
C ARG A 62 4.41 -1.87 -7.67
N GLY A 63 3.57 -1.40 -8.59
CA GLY A 63 3.52 0.03 -8.95
C GLY A 63 3.17 0.93 -7.76
N PHE A 64 2.34 0.44 -6.83
CA PHE A 64 2.01 1.17 -5.61
C PHE A 64 3.20 1.21 -4.64
N CYS A 65 3.94 0.11 -4.50
CA CYS A 65 5.17 0.08 -3.69
C CYS A 65 6.26 0.99 -4.28
N GLU A 66 6.37 1.07 -5.61
CA GLU A 66 7.27 2.03 -6.29
C GLU A 66 6.87 3.49 -6.01
N LEU A 67 5.56 3.78 -5.95
CA LEU A 67 5.06 5.11 -5.58
C LEU A 67 5.36 5.43 -4.11
N LEU A 68 5.23 4.45 -3.21
CA LEU A 68 5.34 4.66 -1.77
C LEU A 68 6.79 4.74 -1.27
N PHE A 69 7.65 3.84 -1.74
CA PHE A 69 9.05 3.71 -1.28
C PHE A 69 10.07 4.30 -2.27
N GLY A 70 9.61 4.64 -3.48
CA GLY A 70 10.45 5.10 -4.58
C GLY A 70 10.99 3.96 -5.44
N ARG A 71 11.06 4.18 -6.74
CA ARG A 71 11.51 3.19 -7.74
C ARG A 71 12.90 2.62 -7.47
N HIS A 72 13.80 3.41 -6.91
CA HIS A 72 15.17 2.99 -6.61
C HIS A 72 15.22 1.84 -5.60
N LYS A 73 14.34 1.84 -4.58
CA LYS A 73 14.25 0.75 -3.58
C LYS A 73 13.69 -0.54 -4.17
N LEU A 74 12.92 -0.45 -5.24
CA LEU A 74 12.37 -1.61 -5.95
C LEU A 74 13.23 -2.06 -7.14
N SER A 75 14.40 -1.44 -7.34
CA SER A 75 15.35 -1.87 -8.35
C SER A 75 15.88 -3.27 -8.01
N GLY A 76 15.73 -4.23 -8.92
CA GLY A 76 16.11 -5.62 -8.71
C GLY A 76 15.08 -6.48 -7.96
N VAL A 77 13.96 -5.89 -7.50
CA VAL A 77 12.87 -6.66 -6.90
C VAL A 77 12.14 -7.46 -8.00
N PRO A 78 11.91 -8.78 -7.80
CA PRO A 78 11.19 -9.62 -8.77
C PRO A 78 9.80 -9.08 -9.09
N HIS A 79 9.29 -9.43 -10.28
CA HIS A 79 7.91 -9.08 -10.62
C HIS A 79 6.94 -10.01 -9.87
N PRO A 80 5.91 -9.49 -9.17
CA PRO A 80 5.05 -10.31 -8.31
C PRO A 80 4.20 -11.35 -9.06
N ASP A 81 4.00 -11.16 -10.37
CA ASP A 81 3.35 -12.16 -11.23
C ASP A 81 4.26 -13.34 -11.60
N LEU A 82 5.59 -13.18 -11.51
CA LEU A 82 6.57 -14.21 -11.83
C LEU A 82 7.11 -14.89 -10.57
N ASP A 83 7.37 -14.11 -9.53
CA ASP A 83 7.87 -14.58 -8.24
C ASP A 83 7.25 -13.76 -7.11
N TRP A 84 6.17 -14.29 -6.53
CA TRP A 84 5.51 -13.64 -5.41
C TRP A 84 6.33 -13.72 -4.12
N MET A 85 7.01 -14.84 -3.89
CA MET A 85 7.74 -15.07 -2.64
C MET A 85 8.93 -14.12 -2.54
N GLY A 86 9.76 -14.04 -3.59
CA GLY A 86 10.87 -13.09 -3.65
C GLY A 86 10.41 -11.63 -3.63
N PHE A 87 9.27 -11.32 -4.27
CA PHE A 87 8.65 -10.00 -4.13
C PHE A 87 8.25 -9.71 -2.68
N SER A 88 7.55 -10.62 -2.02
CA SER A 88 7.09 -10.43 -0.63
C SER A 88 8.25 -10.28 0.35
N GLU A 89 9.31 -11.09 0.22
CA GLU A 89 10.48 -11.01 1.08
C GLU A 89 11.19 -9.67 0.91
N ALA A 90 11.38 -9.21 -0.33
CA ALA A 90 11.95 -7.90 -0.60
C ALA A 90 11.09 -6.75 -0.01
N ILE A 91 9.76 -6.83 -0.12
CA ILE A 91 8.86 -5.83 0.46
C ILE A 91 8.92 -5.85 1.99
N GLN A 92 9.04 -7.02 2.62
CA GLN A 92 9.26 -7.13 4.06
C GLN A 92 10.52 -6.37 4.48
N THR A 93 11.65 -6.60 3.80
CA THR A 93 12.91 -5.91 4.09
C THR A 93 12.81 -4.40 3.89
N ILE A 94 12.15 -3.93 2.81
CA ILE A 94 11.95 -2.50 2.57
C ILE A 94 11.10 -1.88 3.68
N VAL A 95 10.00 -2.53 4.07
CA VAL A 95 9.08 -2.03 5.10
C VAL A 95 9.74 -1.95 6.47
N GLU A 96 10.63 -2.88 6.81
CA GLU A 96 11.38 -2.87 8.07
C GLU A 96 12.36 -1.71 8.19
N GLN A 97 12.82 -1.17 7.05
CA GLN A 97 13.72 0.00 7.00
C GLN A 97 12.97 1.33 7.07
N GLU A 98 11.63 1.32 6.96
CA GLU A 98 10.82 2.53 6.98
C GLU A 98 10.33 2.90 8.38
N GLN A 99 10.12 4.20 8.60
CA GLN A 99 9.48 4.67 9.82
C GLN A 99 8.00 4.28 9.86
N TYR A 100 7.55 3.89 11.05
CA TYR A 100 6.16 3.54 11.28
C TYR A 100 5.28 4.78 11.16
N GLN A 101 4.04 4.57 10.69
CA GLN A 101 3.10 5.64 10.42
C GLN A 101 1.84 5.49 11.25
N TRP A 102 1.25 6.61 11.64
CA TRP A 102 -0.05 6.61 12.32
C TRP A 102 -1.11 5.89 11.47
N ASN A 103 -1.70 4.84 12.04
CA ASN A 103 -2.76 4.07 11.43
C ASN A 103 -4.13 4.51 11.97
N PRO A 104 -4.95 5.24 11.20
CA PRO A 104 -6.24 5.74 11.65
C PRO A 104 -7.27 4.65 11.95
N ARG A 105 -7.04 3.41 11.51
CA ARG A 105 -7.94 2.28 11.76
C ARG A 105 -7.59 1.51 13.02
N LYS A 106 -6.33 1.58 13.47
CA LYS A 106 -5.82 0.90 14.66
C LYS A 106 -5.54 1.85 15.83
N ASN A 107 -5.55 3.17 15.59
CA ASN A 107 -5.19 4.21 16.55
C ASN A 107 -3.81 3.98 17.19
N MET A 108 -2.84 3.58 16.37
CA MET A 108 -1.45 3.39 16.78
C MET A 108 -0.52 3.52 15.56
N VAL A 109 0.78 3.71 15.80
CA VAL A 109 1.77 3.68 14.72
C VAL A 109 1.99 2.23 14.25
N THR A 110 1.90 2.00 12.95
CA THR A 110 2.16 0.69 12.33
C THR A 110 2.97 0.86 11.05
N PRO A 111 3.60 -0.20 10.52
CA PRO A 111 4.24 -0.14 9.21
C PRO A 111 3.29 0.32 8.11
N TRP A 112 3.85 0.78 6.99
CA TRP A 112 3.10 1.15 5.78
C TRP A 112 2.31 -0.02 5.18
N ILE A 113 2.91 -1.21 5.20
CA ILE A 113 2.36 -2.44 4.63
C ILE A 113 2.39 -3.54 5.69
N ASP A 114 1.24 -4.16 5.94
CA ASP A 114 1.13 -5.40 6.70
C ASP A 114 1.36 -6.58 5.75
N VAL A 115 2.61 -7.01 5.64
CA VAL A 115 3.05 -8.02 4.66
C VAL A 115 2.34 -9.37 4.89
N ARG A 116 1.97 -9.70 6.13
CA ARG A 116 1.17 -10.90 6.42
C ARG A 116 -0.19 -10.84 5.72
N LYS A 117 -0.87 -9.70 5.82
CA LYS A 117 -2.14 -9.48 5.12
C LYS A 117 -1.96 -9.38 3.60
N LEU A 118 -0.84 -8.81 3.15
CA LEU A 118 -0.50 -8.76 1.73
C LEU A 118 -0.39 -10.18 1.16
N ASN A 119 0.34 -11.06 1.85
CA ASN A 119 0.49 -12.46 1.47
C ASN A 119 -0.82 -13.24 1.55
N LEU A 120 -1.64 -12.99 2.57
CA LEU A 120 -2.98 -13.60 2.63
C LEU A 120 -3.83 -13.22 1.40
N GLN A 121 -3.69 -12.00 0.91
CA GLN A 121 -4.50 -11.50 -0.20
C GLN A 121 -3.97 -11.92 -1.59
N TYR A 122 -2.66 -12.11 -1.76
CA TYR A 122 -2.04 -12.28 -3.09
C TYR A 122 -1.09 -13.48 -3.23
N GLY A 123 -0.62 -14.06 -2.13
CA GLY A 123 0.42 -15.09 -2.13
C GLY A 123 -0.02 -16.48 -2.52
N GLY A 124 -1.33 -16.73 -2.60
CA GLY A 124 -1.85 -18.08 -2.82
C GLY A 124 -1.68 -18.97 -1.59
N PHE A 125 -2.18 -20.21 -1.67
CA PHE A 125 -2.24 -21.15 -0.55
C PHE A 125 -0.93 -21.92 -0.28
N GLU A 126 0.20 -21.53 -0.88
CA GLU A 126 1.48 -22.19 -0.64
C GLU A 126 2.24 -21.44 0.46
N GLY A 127 2.16 -22.02 1.66
CA GLY A 127 2.45 -21.35 2.91
C GLY A 127 3.87 -20.83 3.11
N CYS A 128 3.95 -19.74 3.88
CA CYS A 128 5.02 -19.48 4.82
C CYS A 128 4.55 -18.40 5.80
N ILE A 129 3.82 -18.82 6.84
CA ILE A 129 3.69 -18.00 8.05
C ILE A 129 5.01 -18.23 8.80
N LYS A 130 6.05 -17.46 8.46
CA LYS A 130 7.19 -17.34 9.38
C LYS A 130 6.75 -16.37 10.46
N GLU A 131 6.55 -16.88 11.68
CA GLU A 131 6.31 -16.06 12.85
C GLU A 131 7.48 -15.06 13.00
N VAL A 132 7.17 -13.77 12.95
CA VAL A 132 8.13 -12.72 13.29
C VAL A 132 8.18 -12.66 14.82
N PRO A 133 9.35 -12.83 15.47
CA PRO A 133 9.44 -12.75 16.91
C PRO A 133 9.10 -11.33 17.38
N PRO A 134 8.46 -11.18 18.56
CA PRO A 134 8.06 -9.87 19.05
C PRO A 134 9.31 -8.99 19.26
N CYS A 135 9.32 -7.83 18.59
CA CYS A 135 10.30 -6.76 18.80
C CYS A 135 10.56 -6.57 20.29
N SER A 136 11.78 -6.87 20.74
CA SER A 136 12.26 -6.45 22.05
C SER A 136 12.44 -4.94 21.99
N ILE A 137 11.63 -4.24 22.79
CA ILE A 137 11.75 -2.81 23.07
C ILE A 137 13.09 -2.62 23.80
N LEU A 138 13.98 -1.81 23.22
CA LEU A 138 15.03 -1.08 23.93
C LEU A 138 14.58 0.37 24.06
#